data_AF-A0A0U1MCX7-F1
#
_entry.id   AF-A0A0U1MCX7-F1
#
_cell.length_a   1.000
_cell.length_b   1.000
_cell.length_c   1.000
_cell.angle_alpha   90.00
_cell.angle_beta   90.00
_cell.angle_gamma   90.00
#
_symmetry.space_group_name_H-M   'P 1'
#
loop_
_entity.id
_entity.type
_entity.pdbx_description
1 polymer ?
#
loop_
_entity_poly.entity_id
_entity_poly.type
_entity_poly.pdbx_seq_one_letter_code
_entity_poly.pdbx_strand_id
1 'polypeptide(L)'
;MDRARSLPPDTCDNVLTVLIHAIASAYFVLLAARLLAQEALASTVPLPDLLVTLLFIVGVLSYCTCSSLYRIVSLLDSGHAAFWQRVEKVGVIVLIWSFAVPFLFFQFHDNECLLWLYLGLITVIGVRSSVNLLAPPVERSVASNLMPIVIAFGVLCFLPVGHVFFWGSACHESMVPEYVKYTALNVAGGLIYIARLPEWWNLMSGWAMRTYIMNLFLIYTAVLYSDKLIRACTSPTIPLPEQCSLWI
;
A
#
# COMPACT_ATOMS: atom_id res chain seq x y z
N MET A 1 -24.46 -42.02 0.98
CA MET A 1 -24.92 -40.82 1.73
C MET A 1 -23.73 -39.90 1.85
N ASP A 2 -23.46 -39.18 0.76
CA ASP A 2 -22.36 -38.23 0.67
C ASP A 2 -22.71 -37.01 1.49
N ARG A 3 -22.02 -36.87 2.62
CA ARG A 3 -21.99 -35.64 3.40
C ARG A 3 -21.31 -34.61 2.52
N ALA A 4 -22.09 -33.86 1.74
CA ALA A 4 -21.63 -32.69 1.01
C ALA A 4 -20.83 -31.85 2.00
N ARG A 5 -19.49 -31.85 1.87
CA ARG A 5 -18.62 -30.97 2.64
C ARG A 5 -18.96 -29.57 2.17
N SER A 6 -19.87 -28.92 2.88
CA SER A 6 -20.07 -27.49 2.77
C SER A 6 -18.69 -26.85 2.93
N LEU A 7 -18.19 -26.22 1.87
CA LEU A 7 -16.94 -25.48 1.93
C LEU A 7 -17.03 -24.46 3.09
N PRO A 8 -15.94 -24.24 3.83
CA PRO A 8 -15.93 -23.21 4.85
C PRO A 8 -16.31 -21.87 4.19
N PRO A 9 -17.14 -21.05 4.87
CA PRO A 9 -17.78 -19.86 4.29
C PRO A 9 -16.77 -18.86 3.69
N ASP A 10 -15.52 -18.89 4.13
CA ASP A 10 -14.46 -17.97 3.69
C ASP A 10 -13.73 -18.40 2.40
N THR A 11 -14.06 -19.57 1.82
CA THR A 11 -13.28 -20.12 0.70
C THR A 11 -13.38 -19.28 -0.57
N CYS A 12 -14.59 -18.85 -0.94
CA CYS A 12 -14.81 -18.03 -2.13
C CYS A 12 -14.08 -16.69 -2.03
N ASP A 13 -14.11 -16.04 -0.86
CA ASP A 13 -13.45 -14.75 -0.65
C ASP A 13 -11.93 -14.87 -0.71
N ASN A 14 -11.37 -15.95 -0.15
CA ASN A 14 -9.93 -16.22 -0.24
C ASN A 14 -9.51 -16.43 -1.70
N VAL A 15 -10.28 -17.18 -2.49
CA VAL A 15 -10.01 -17.40 -3.93
C VAL A 15 -10.09 -16.08 -4.70
N LEU A 16 -11.16 -15.30 -4.52
CA LEU A 16 -11.30 -13.99 -5.18
C LEU A 16 -10.17 -13.04 -4.81
N THR A 17 -9.76 -13.02 -3.54
CA THR A 17 -8.64 -12.20 -3.05
C THR A 17 -7.33 -12.63 -3.71
N VAL A 18 -7.07 -13.93 -3.84
CA VAL A 18 -5.88 -14.43 -4.56
C VAL A 18 -5.91 -14.03 -6.03
N LEU A 19 -7.07 -14.10 -6.69
CA LEU A 19 -7.20 -13.72 -8.10
C LEU A 19 -6.91 -12.23 -8.33
N ILE A 20 -7.45 -11.33 -7.50
CA ILE A 20 -7.15 -9.89 -7.64
C ILE A 20 -5.66 -9.59 -7.42
N HIS A 21 -5.02 -10.27 -6.46
CA HIS A 21 -3.58 -10.12 -6.21
C HIS A 21 -2.73 -10.68 -7.34
N ALA A 22 -3.14 -11.79 -7.97
CA ALA A 22 -2.47 -12.35 -9.12
C ALA A 22 -2.54 -11.40 -10.32
N ILE A 23 -3.71 -10.84 -10.60
CA ILE A 23 -3.91 -9.84 -11.66
C ILE A 23 -3.08 -8.58 -11.38
N ALA A 24 -3.12 -8.07 -10.15
CA ALA A 24 -2.32 -6.92 -9.73
C ALA A 24 -0.82 -7.19 -9.88
N SER A 25 -0.36 -8.37 -9.45
CA SER A 25 1.05 -8.75 -9.57
C SER A 25 1.50 -8.82 -11.01
N ALA A 26 0.68 -9.42 -11.90
CA ALA A 26 0.97 -9.44 -13.33
C ALA A 26 1.07 -8.02 -13.92
N TYR A 27 0.13 -7.14 -13.57
CA TYR A 27 0.16 -5.73 -13.99
C TYR A 27 1.46 -5.03 -13.54
N PHE A 28 1.82 -5.15 -12.26
CA PHE A 28 2.99 -4.48 -11.70
C PHE A 28 4.33 -5.05 -12.17
N VAL A 29 4.41 -6.36 -12.43
CA VAL A 29 5.59 -6.98 -13.07
C VAL A 29 5.76 -6.48 -14.50
N LEU A 30 4.68 -6.45 -15.29
CA LEU A 30 4.72 -5.93 -16.66
C LEU A 30 5.08 -4.44 -16.67
N LEU A 31 4.58 -3.67 -15.70
CA LEU A 31 4.91 -2.26 -15.56
C LEU A 31 6.40 -2.05 -15.24
N ALA A 32 6.95 -2.79 -14.28
CA ALA A 32 8.38 -2.73 -13.96
C ALA A 32 9.25 -3.13 -15.16
N ALA A 33 8.88 -4.22 -15.86
CA ALA A 33 9.59 -4.67 -17.05
C ALA A 33 9.58 -3.60 -18.15
N ARG A 34 8.46 -2.92 -18.36
CA ARG A 34 8.36 -1.79 -19.31
C ARG A 34 9.30 -0.64 -18.93
N LEU A 35 9.28 -0.21 -17.66
CA LEU A 35 10.14 0.90 -17.20
C LEU A 35 11.63 0.57 -17.37
N LEU A 36 12.03 -0.64 -16.97
CA LEU A 36 13.41 -1.10 -17.11
C LEU A 36 13.82 -1.23 -18.59
N ALA A 37 12.93 -1.72 -19.46
CA ALA A 37 13.21 -1.82 -20.89
C ALA A 37 13.33 -0.44 -21.56
N GLN A 38 12.49 0.53 -21.17
CA GLN A 38 12.58 1.90 -21.67
C GLN A 38 13.90 2.56 -21.27
N GLU A 39 14.30 2.40 -20.01
CA GLU A 39 15.57 2.96 -19.53
C GLU A 39 16.78 2.30 -20.20
N ALA A 40 16.74 0.97 -20.39
CA ALA A 40 17.81 0.25 -21.09
C ALA A 40 17.96 0.67 -22.56
N LEU A 41 16.89 1.09 -23.22
CA LEU A 41 16.90 1.45 -24.64
C LEU A 41 17.23 2.93 -24.88
N ALA A 42 16.74 3.83 -24.02
CA ALA A 42 16.76 5.27 -24.28
C ALA A 42 17.54 6.08 -23.24
N SER A 43 17.84 5.52 -22.06
CA SER A 43 18.51 6.20 -20.93
C SER A 43 17.97 7.61 -20.65
N THR A 44 16.64 7.70 -20.55
CA THR A 44 15.91 8.98 -20.49
C THR A 44 15.51 9.36 -19.08
N VAL A 45 15.51 8.43 -18.13
CA VAL A 45 14.96 8.63 -16.78
C VAL A 45 16.10 8.79 -15.78
N PRO A 46 16.07 9.81 -14.90
CA PRO A 46 17.01 9.90 -13.80
C PRO A 46 16.98 8.63 -12.93
N LEU A 47 18.15 8.05 -12.64
CA LEU A 47 18.25 6.82 -11.86
C LEU A 47 17.52 6.88 -10.50
N PRO A 48 17.57 7.99 -9.72
CA PRO A 48 16.84 8.09 -8.46
C PRO A 48 15.31 7.95 -8.63
N ASP A 49 14.73 8.60 -9.64
CA ASP A 49 13.29 8.59 -9.92
C ASP A 49 12.82 7.18 -10.29
N LEU A 50 13.62 6.49 -11.11
CA LEU A 50 13.40 5.09 -11.46
C LEU A 50 13.45 4.19 -10.23
N LEU A 51 14.47 4.33 -9.37
CA LEU A 51 14.63 3.50 -8.18
C LEU A 51 13.47 3.68 -7.20
N VAL A 52 13.04 4.91 -6.98
CA VAL A 52 11.91 5.23 -6.09
C VAL A 52 10.59 4.68 -6.64
N THR A 53 10.39 4.75 -7.97
CA THR A 53 9.22 4.16 -8.63
C THR A 53 9.24 2.64 -8.55
N LEU A 54 10.40 2.00 -8.78
CA LEU A 54 10.57 0.55 -8.64
C LEU A 54 10.37 0.09 -7.19
N LEU A 55 10.80 0.88 -6.21
CA LEU A 55 10.58 0.59 -4.79
C LEU A 55 9.09 0.53 -4.44
N PHE A 56 8.29 1.47 -4.97
CA PHE A 56 6.84 1.40 -4.86
C PHE A 56 6.29 0.11 -5.46
N ILE A 57 6.71 -0.25 -6.68
CA ILE A 57 6.26 -1.47 -7.36
C ILE A 57 6.62 -2.72 -6.54
N VAL A 58 7.86 -2.81 -6.04
CA VAL A 58 8.32 -3.92 -5.18
C VAL A 58 7.48 -4.00 -3.90
N GLY A 59 7.11 -2.87 -3.29
CA GLY A 59 6.23 -2.85 -2.13
C GLY A 59 4.84 -3.41 -2.42
N VAL A 60 4.24 -3.04 -3.55
CA VAL A 60 2.94 -3.60 -3.98
C VAL A 60 3.05 -5.10 -4.24
N LEU A 61 4.07 -5.55 -4.96
CA LEU A 61 4.31 -6.98 -5.24
C LEU A 61 4.54 -7.77 -3.95
N SER A 62 5.26 -7.19 -2.99
CA SER A 62 5.50 -7.80 -1.68
C SER A 62 4.19 -8.00 -0.93
N TYR A 63 3.31 -6.99 -0.93
CA TYR A 63 1.97 -7.09 -0.34
C TYR A 63 1.11 -8.16 -1.01
N CYS A 64 1.00 -8.13 -2.34
CA CYS A 64 0.22 -9.11 -3.11
C CYS A 64 0.71 -10.54 -2.86
N THR A 65 2.03 -10.73 -2.77
CA THR A 65 2.65 -12.02 -2.47
C THR A 65 2.32 -12.49 -1.06
N CYS A 66 2.52 -11.63 -0.05
CA CYS A 66 2.23 -11.97 1.35
C CYS A 66 0.75 -12.30 1.57
N SER A 67 -0.17 -11.51 0.98
CA SER A 67 -1.61 -11.78 1.08
C SER A 67 -1.97 -13.08 0.38
N SER A 68 -1.51 -13.31 -0.85
CA SER A 68 -1.81 -14.55 -1.59
C SER A 68 -1.29 -15.79 -0.86
N LEU A 69 -0.07 -15.75 -0.33
CA LEU A 69 0.51 -16.85 0.44
C LEU A 69 -0.30 -17.15 1.69
N TYR A 70 -0.72 -16.13 2.44
CA TYR A 70 -1.58 -16.35 3.61
C TYR A 70 -2.90 -17.04 3.22
N ARG A 71 -3.57 -16.57 2.16
CA ARG A 71 -4.84 -17.16 1.72
C ARG A 71 -4.66 -18.62 1.29
N ILE A 72 -3.63 -18.90 0.49
CA ILE A 72 -3.32 -20.26 0.04
C ILE A 72 -3.00 -21.18 1.24
N VAL A 73 -2.11 -20.75 2.13
CA VAL A 73 -1.75 -21.55 3.31
C VAL A 73 -2.96 -21.75 4.22
N SER A 74 -3.81 -20.74 4.42
CA SER A 74 -5.02 -20.86 5.25
C SER A 74 -6.02 -21.90 4.72
N LEU A 75 -5.99 -22.20 3.41
CA LEU A 75 -6.81 -23.24 2.79
C LEU A 75 -6.17 -24.63 2.85
N LEU A 76 -4.83 -24.71 2.80
CA LEU A 76 -4.09 -25.97 2.73
C LEU A 76 -3.69 -26.52 4.10
N ASP A 77 -3.29 -25.66 5.02
CA ASP A 77 -2.75 -26.03 6.32
C ASP A 77 -3.02 -24.95 7.38
N SER A 78 -3.95 -25.25 8.28
CA SER A 78 -4.31 -24.35 9.39
C SER A 78 -3.20 -24.19 10.42
N GLY A 79 -2.22 -25.10 10.49
CA GLY A 79 -1.13 -25.08 11.46
C GLY A 79 -0.19 -23.88 11.31
N HIS A 80 0.05 -23.43 10.07
CA HIS A 80 0.93 -22.30 9.76
C HIS A 80 0.18 -21.00 9.47
N ALA A 81 -1.15 -21.02 9.39
CA ALA A 81 -1.97 -19.88 9.02
C ALA A 81 -1.72 -18.65 9.91
N ALA A 82 -1.51 -18.84 11.22
CA ALA A 82 -1.27 -17.75 12.17
C ALA A 82 0.06 -17.01 11.94
N PHE A 83 1.10 -17.70 11.44
CA PHE A 83 2.36 -17.05 11.06
C PHE A 83 2.18 -16.25 9.78
N TRP A 84 1.59 -16.85 8.75
CA TRP A 84 1.35 -16.17 7.48
C TRP A 84 0.39 -14.99 7.59
N GLN A 85 -0.57 -15.04 8.52
CA GLN A 85 -1.42 -13.90 8.84
C GLN A 85 -0.60 -12.72 9.37
N ARG A 86 0.44 -12.98 10.19
CA ARG A 86 1.36 -11.93 10.67
C ARG A 86 2.22 -11.38 9.52
N VAL A 87 2.64 -12.23 8.59
CA VAL A 87 3.37 -11.81 7.39
C VAL A 87 2.48 -10.94 6.47
N GLU A 88 1.20 -11.29 6.26
CA GLU A 88 0.24 -10.46 5.53
C GLU A 88 0.09 -9.07 6.19
N LYS A 89 -0.01 -9.02 7.52
CA LYS A 89 -0.05 -7.76 8.29
C LYS A 89 1.19 -6.90 8.06
N VAL A 90 2.39 -7.49 8.02
CA VAL A 90 3.63 -6.79 7.66
C VAL A 90 3.58 -6.27 6.22
N GLY A 91 3.05 -7.08 5.28
CA GLY A 91 2.85 -6.66 3.90
C GLY A 91 2.02 -5.37 3.79
N VAL A 92 1.00 -5.18 4.63
CA VAL A 92 0.22 -3.92 4.69
C VAL A 92 1.11 -2.75 5.11
N ILE A 93 1.97 -2.93 6.11
CA ILE A 93 2.90 -1.88 6.57
C ILE A 93 3.90 -1.53 5.47
N VAL A 94 4.45 -2.54 4.78
CA VAL A 94 5.35 -2.35 3.64
C VAL A 94 4.65 -1.59 2.51
N LEU A 95 3.39 -1.91 2.21
CA LEU A 95 2.61 -1.19 1.20
C LEU A 95 2.43 0.29 1.56
N ILE A 96 2.04 0.59 2.81
CA ILE A 96 1.88 1.99 3.27
C ILE A 96 3.21 2.74 3.18
N TRP A 97 4.29 2.10 3.64
CA TRP A 97 5.64 2.67 3.58
C TRP A 97 6.04 2.95 2.12
N SER A 98 5.92 1.96 1.23
CA SER A 98 6.30 2.11 -0.18
C SER A 98 5.41 3.09 -0.95
N PHE A 99 4.20 3.35 -0.47
CA PHE A 99 3.31 4.39 -0.98
C PHE A 99 3.77 5.80 -0.55
N ALA A 100 4.27 5.95 0.68
CA ALA A 100 4.74 7.23 1.22
C ALA A 100 6.11 7.66 0.68
N VAL A 101 7.03 6.72 0.42
CA VAL A 101 8.39 7.02 -0.06
C VAL A 101 8.41 7.88 -1.34
N PRO A 102 7.73 7.50 -2.43
CA PRO A 102 7.77 8.30 -3.66
C PRO A 102 7.07 9.65 -3.50
N PHE A 103 5.99 9.73 -2.72
CA PHE A 103 5.37 11.00 -2.37
C PHE A 103 6.39 11.94 -1.72
N LEU A 104 7.12 11.47 -0.69
CA LEU A 104 8.16 12.27 -0.04
C LEU A 104 9.24 12.70 -1.03
N PHE A 105 9.73 11.77 -1.84
CA PHE A 105 10.81 12.00 -2.78
C PHE A 105 10.48 13.10 -3.80
N PHE A 106 9.33 13.02 -4.47
CA PHE A 106 8.94 14.02 -5.47
C PHE A 106 8.45 15.34 -4.85
N GLN A 107 7.81 15.29 -3.67
CA GLN A 107 7.25 16.47 -3.02
C GLN A 107 8.32 17.34 -2.32
N PHE A 108 9.34 16.73 -1.74
CA PHE A 108 10.41 17.41 -1.00
C PHE A 108 11.75 17.34 -1.73
N HIS A 109 11.73 17.19 -3.05
CA HIS A 109 12.92 17.04 -3.89
C HIS A 109 13.98 18.12 -3.61
N ASP A 110 13.56 19.39 -3.48
CA ASP A 110 14.49 20.51 -3.28
C ASP A 110 14.77 20.81 -1.80
N ASN A 111 14.19 20.03 -0.87
CA ASN A 111 14.44 20.15 0.57
C ASN A 111 14.87 18.80 1.16
N GLU A 112 16.13 18.44 0.87
CA GLU A 112 16.72 17.17 1.30
C GLU A 112 16.63 16.94 2.81
N CYS A 113 16.74 18.00 3.63
CA CYS A 113 16.65 17.90 5.08
C CYS A 113 15.27 17.37 5.52
N LEU A 114 14.19 17.96 4.98
CA LEU A 114 12.83 17.51 5.26
C LEU A 114 12.55 16.13 4.67
N LEU A 115 13.04 15.85 3.46
CA LEU A 115 12.93 14.54 2.82
C LEU A 115 13.51 13.45 3.74
N TRP A 116 14.78 13.59 4.15
CA TRP A 116 15.45 12.60 4.99
C TRP A 116 14.83 12.50 6.39
N LEU A 117 14.37 13.61 6.96
CA LEU A 117 13.69 13.62 8.25
C LEU A 117 12.40 12.78 8.21
N TYR A 118 11.50 13.06 7.25
CA TYR A 118 10.23 12.35 7.13
C TYR A 118 10.43 10.90 6.70
N LEU A 119 11.34 10.65 5.75
CA LEU A 119 11.66 9.31 5.29
C LEU A 119 12.23 8.46 6.43
N GLY A 120 13.15 9.01 7.22
CA GLY A 120 13.71 8.35 8.40
C GLY A 120 12.63 8.03 9.44
N LEU A 121 11.77 9.00 9.75
CA LEU A 121 10.68 8.82 10.71
C LEU A 121 9.71 7.72 10.28
N ILE A 122 9.22 7.76 9.03
CA ILE A 122 8.29 6.77 8.50
C ILE A 122 8.95 5.38 8.42
N THR A 123 10.23 5.32 8.04
CA THR A 123 10.96 4.04 7.95
C THR A 123 11.17 3.41 9.33
N VAL A 124 11.64 4.18 10.33
CA VAL A 124 11.85 3.68 11.70
C VAL A 124 10.54 3.16 12.29
N ILE A 125 9.44 3.90 12.14
CA ILE A 125 8.14 3.47 12.65
C ILE A 125 7.59 2.27 11.87
N GLY A 126 7.78 2.21 10.54
CA GLY A 126 7.39 1.06 9.72
C GLY A 126 8.14 -0.22 10.12
N VAL A 127 9.45 -0.15 10.34
CA VAL A 127 10.27 -1.27 10.81
C VAL A 127 9.83 -1.71 12.20
N ARG A 128 9.69 -0.76 13.15
CA ARG A 128 9.22 -1.07 14.50
C ARG A 128 7.85 -1.75 14.50
N SER A 129 6.92 -1.25 13.69
CA SER A 129 5.58 -1.82 13.53
C SER A 129 5.63 -3.23 12.97
N SER A 130 6.48 -3.47 11.98
CA SER A 130 6.67 -4.79 11.36
C SER A 130 7.25 -5.80 12.35
N VAL A 131 8.27 -5.41 13.13
CA VAL A 131 8.85 -6.25 14.19
C VAL A 131 7.80 -6.61 15.25
N ASN A 132 7.01 -5.62 15.68
CA ASN A 132 5.94 -5.84 16.65
C ASN A 132 4.87 -6.83 16.15
N LEU A 133 4.54 -6.78 14.85
CA LEU A 133 3.57 -7.68 14.23
C LEU A 133 4.09 -9.11 14.06
N LEU A 134 5.40 -9.29 13.87
CA LEU A 134 6.04 -10.60 13.74
C LEU A 134 6.33 -11.26 15.09
N ALA A 135 6.45 -10.47 16.15
CA ALA A 135 6.67 -10.98 17.50
C ALA A 135 5.57 -12.01 17.88
N PRO A 136 5.91 -13.05 18.67
CA PRO A 136 4.91 -13.95 19.22
C PRO A 136 3.88 -13.14 20.03
N PRO A 137 2.57 -13.44 19.90
CA PRO A 137 1.55 -12.71 20.64
C PRO A 137 1.76 -12.93 22.14
N VAL A 138 2.18 -11.88 22.84
CA VAL A 138 2.09 -11.82 24.30
C VAL A 138 0.61 -11.61 24.63
N GLU A 139 0.05 -12.45 25.51
CA GLU A 139 -1.36 -12.35 25.94
C GLU A 139 -1.69 -10.88 26.28
N ARG A 140 -2.68 -10.31 25.57
CA ARG A 140 -3.22 -8.94 25.72
C ARG A 140 -2.45 -7.77 25.07
N SER A 141 -1.46 -8.00 24.22
CA SER A 141 -0.79 -6.90 23.52
C SER A 141 -1.68 -6.24 22.47
N VAL A 142 -1.90 -4.92 22.57
CA VAL A 142 -2.52 -4.07 21.52
C VAL A 142 -1.78 -4.21 20.18
N ALA A 143 -0.48 -4.55 20.21
CA ALA A 143 0.32 -4.78 19.01
C ALA A 143 -0.05 -6.06 18.23
N SER A 144 -0.87 -6.94 18.80
CA SER A 144 -1.44 -8.08 18.06
C SER A 144 -2.51 -7.65 17.04
N ASN A 145 -3.12 -6.48 17.25
CA ASN A 145 -4.16 -5.91 16.40
C ASN A 145 -3.53 -4.99 15.34
N LEU A 146 -3.81 -5.28 14.07
CA LEU A 146 -3.29 -4.51 12.94
C LEU A 146 -3.83 -3.08 12.90
N MET A 147 -5.13 -2.88 13.20
CA MET A 147 -5.80 -1.61 12.94
C MET A 147 -5.23 -0.40 13.70
N PRO A 148 -4.94 -0.48 15.01
CA PRO A 148 -4.32 0.64 15.72
C PRO A 148 -2.96 1.03 15.13
N ILE A 149 -2.17 0.04 14.70
CA ILE A 149 -0.86 0.26 14.07
C ILE A 149 -1.02 0.95 12.72
N VAL A 150 -1.93 0.45 11.87
CA VAL A 150 -2.19 1.03 10.54
C VAL A 150 -2.75 2.44 10.65
N ILE A 151 -3.65 2.71 11.59
CA ILE A 151 -4.20 4.06 11.81
C ILE A 151 -3.08 5.01 12.26
N ALA A 152 -2.30 4.63 13.29
CA ALA A 152 -1.22 5.47 13.79
C ALA A 152 -0.15 5.73 12.71
N PHE A 153 0.22 4.69 11.96
CA PHE A 153 1.21 4.80 10.89
C PHE A 153 0.67 5.62 9.71
N GLY A 154 -0.60 5.43 9.32
CA GLY A 154 -1.26 6.23 8.31
C GLY A 154 -1.29 7.71 8.68
N VAL A 155 -1.69 8.05 9.91
CA VAL A 155 -1.68 9.43 10.42
C VAL A 155 -0.27 10.02 10.37
N LEU A 156 0.75 9.24 10.72
CA LEU A 156 2.15 9.67 10.62
C LEU A 156 2.53 10.00 9.16
N CYS A 157 2.09 9.18 8.20
CA CYS A 157 2.29 9.41 6.77
C CYS A 157 1.54 10.65 6.22
N PHE A 158 0.63 11.26 6.98
CA PHE A 158 -0.02 12.53 6.64
C PHE A 158 0.70 13.76 7.21
N LEU A 159 1.65 13.61 8.14
CA LEU A 159 2.42 14.75 8.64
C LEU A 159 3.12 15.57 7.53
N PRO A 160 3.76 14.96 6.52
CA PRO A 160 4.37 15.72 5.45
C PRO A 160 3.33 16.43 4.57
N VAL A 161 2.15 15.85 4.38
CA VAL A 161 1.02 16.52 3.69
C VAL A 161 0.61 17.78 4.44
N GLY A 162 0.45 17.67 5.76
CA GLY A 162 0.18 18.82 6.62
C GLY A 162 1.28 19.86 6.55
N HIS A 163 2.55 19.44 6.49
CA HIS A 163 3.68 20.36 6.30
C HIS A 163 3.51 21.19 5.03
N VAL A 164 3.25 20.53 3.89
CA VAL A 164 3.06 21.24 2.61
C VAL A 164 1.89 22.22 2.69
N PHE A 165 0.79 21.83 3.33
CA PHE A 165 -0.39 22.68 3.43
C PHE A 165 -0.15 23.96 4.24
N PHE A 166 0.64 23.90 5.32
CA PHE A 166 0.86 25.03 6.22
C PHE A 166 2.13 25.85 5.90
N TRP A 167 3.17 25.22 5.37
CA TRP A 167 4.49 25.85 5.12
C TRP A 167 4.91 25.82 3.65
N GLY A 168 4.13 25.18 2.77
CA GLY A 168 4.52 24.95 1.39
C GLY A 168 5.61 23.88 1.24
N SER A 169 6.02 23.64 0.00
CA SER A 169 7.17 22.80 -0.33
C SER A 169 7.81 23.25 -1.63
N ALA A 170 9.13 23.10 -1.73
CA ALA A 170 9.83 23.16 -2.99
C ALA A 170 9.79 21.75 -3.62
N CYS A 171 8.88 21.58 -4.58
CA CYS A 171 8.51 20.28 -5.16
C CYS A 171 8.93 20.17 -6.62
N HIS A 172 9.21 18.96 -7.09
CA HIS A 172 9.40 18.70 -8.52
C HIS A 172 8.06 18.42 -9.21
N GLU A 173 7.12 17.78 -8.53
CA GLU A 173 5.75 17.65 -9.00
C GLU A 173 4.85 17.59 -7.77
N SER A 174 3.75 18.37 -7.77
CA SER A 174 2.82 18.31 -6.64
C SER A 174 2.12 16.97 -6.65
N MET A 175 2.46 16.14 -5.68
CA MET A 175 1.88 14.82 -5.48
C MET A 175 0.77 14.84 -4.42
N VAL A 176 0.55 15.98 -3.75
CA VAL A 176 -0.40 16.13 -2.64
C VAL A 176 -1.84 15.78 -3.03
N PRO A 177 -2.45 16.34 -4.09
CA PRO A 177 -3.87 16.10 -4.39
C PRO A 177 -4.15 14.61 -4.65
N GLU A 178 -3.30 13.99 -5.45
CA GLU A 178 -3.31 12.57 -5.77
C GLU A 178 -3.09 11.70 -4.54
N TYR A 179 -2.07 12.01 -3.74
CA TYR A 179 -1.75 11.27 -2.53
C TYR A 179 -2.90 11.30 -1.52
N VAL A 180 -3.49 12.48 -1.29
CA VAL A 180 -4.66 12.64 -0.40
C VAL A 180 -5.85 11.87 -0.96
N LYS A 181 -6.15 12.00 -2.25
CA LYS A 181 -7.27 11.30 -2.92
C LYS A 181 -7.14 9.78 -2.78
N TYR A 182 -5.99 9.22 -3.11
CA TYR A 182 -5.79 7.77 -3.08
C TYR A 182 -5.71 7.24 -1.64
N THR A 183 -5.15 8.01 -0.71
CA THR A 183 -5.17 7.65 0.71
C THR A 183 -6.59 7.69 1.28
N ALA A 184 -7.41 8.67 0.91
CA ALA A 184 -8.82 8.73 1.31
C ALA A 184 -9.62 7.51 0.82
N LEU A 185 -9.38 7.06 -0.42
CA LEU A 185 -9.94 5.81 -0.93
C LEU A 185 -9.50 4.59 -0.11
N ASN A 186 -8.22 4.50 0.25
CA ASN A 186 -7.73 3.42 1.12
C ASN A 186 -8.35 3.45 2.52
N VAL A 187 -8.52 4.64 3.10
CA VAL A 187 -9.23 4.81 4.38
C VAL A 187 -10.68 4.35 4.25
N ALA A 188 -11.37 4.69 3.16
CA ALA A 188 -12.73 4.20 2.91
C ALA A 188 -12.80 2.67 2.86
N GLY A 189 -11.87 2.02 2.13
CA GLY A 189 -11.76 0.56 2.11
C GLY A 189 -11.51 -0.05 3.50
N GLY A 190 -10.63 0.56 4.31
CA GLY A 190 -10.36 0.15 5.68
C GLY A 190 -11.54 0.35 6.63
N LEU A 191 -12.30 1.45 6.47
CA LEU A 191 -13.52 1.69 7.25
C LEU A 191 -14.61 0.68 6.92
N ILE A 192 -14.80 0.35 5.64
CA ILE A 192 -15.73 -0.72 5.22
C ILE A 192 -15.33 -2.06 5.88
N TYR A 193 -14.03 -2.36 5.93
CA TYR A 193 -13.50 -3.55 6.59
C TYR A 193 -13.81 -3.59 8.09
N ILE A 194 -13.57 -2.50 8.82
CA ILE A 194 -13.83 -2.41 10.27
C ILE A 194 -15.32 -2.47 10.57
N ALA A 195 -16.11 -1.66 9.87
CA ALA A 195 -17.53 -1.46 10.15
C ALA A 195 -18.38 -2.67 9.76
N ARG A 196 -17.82 -3.64 9.04
CA ARG A 196 -18.55 -4.84 8.56
C ARG A 196 -19.84 -4.45 7.84
N LEU A 197 -19.80 -3.36 7.06
CA LEU A 197 -20.98 -2.80 6.41
C LEU A 197 -21.71 -3.81 5.51
N PRO A 198 -21.02 -4.61 4.67
CA PRO A 198 -21.69 -5.61 3.83
C PRO A 198 -22.42 -6.68 4.65
N GLU A 199 -21.83 -7.10 5.77
CA GLU A 199 -22.41 -8.11 6.65
C GLU A 199 -23.55 -7.56 7.51
N TRP A 200 -23.49 -6.29 7.90
CA TRP A 200 -24.54 -5.64 8.68
C TRP A 200 -25.86 -5.50 7.91
N TRP A 201 -25.79 -5.32 6.60
CA TRP A 201 -26.97 -5.19 5.75
C TRP A 201 -27.59 -6.53 5.33
N ASN A 202 -27.09 -7.68 5.81
CA ASN A 202 -27.49 -9.02 5.34
C ASN A 202 -27.49 -9.12 3.80
N LEU A 203 -26.70 -8.29 3.11
CA LEU A 203 -26.83 -8.09 1.68
C LEU A 203 -26.54 -9.40 0.92
N MET A 204 -25.71 -10.27 1.50
CA MET A 204 -25.47 -11.65 1.06
C MET A 204 -25.17 -12.56 2.26
N SER A 205 -26.13 -13.40 2.66
CA SER A 205 -25.91 -14.35 3.77
C SER A 205 -24.88 -15.41 3.38
N GLY A 206 -23.66 -15.34 3.92
CA GLY A 206 -22.65 -16.40 3.83
C GLY A 206 -21.28 -16.01 3.25
N TRP A 207 -21.07 -14.76 2.83
CA TRP A 207 -19.81 -14.28 2.25
C TRP A 207 -19.15 -13.24 3.14
N ALA A 208 -17.86 -13.40 3.47
CA ALA A 208 -17.02 -12.45 4.20
C ALA A 208 -16.40 -11.40 3.25
N MET A 209 -17.26 -10.72 2.47
CA MET A 209 -16.91 -9.79 1.39
C MET A 209 -16.04 -8.61 1.83
N ARG A 210 -16.03 -8.26 3.12
CA ARG A 210 -15.23 -7.16 3.68
C ARG A 210 -13.73 -7.25 3.33
N THR A 211 -13.16 -8.46 3.36
CA THR A 211 -11.73 -8.66 3.15
C THR A 211 -11.38 -8.46 1.69
N TYR A 212 -12.22 -9.01 0.81
CA TYR A 212 -12.11 -8.82 -0.64
C TYR A 212 -12.23 -7.34 -1.01
N ILE A 213 -13.27 -6.64 -0.51
CA ILE A 213 -13.48 -5.22 -0.80
C ILE A 213 -12.29 -4.37 -0.36
N MET A 214 -11.78 -4.58 0.85
CA MET A 214 -10.59 -3.86 1.33
C MET A 214 -9.39 -4.04 0.39
N ASN A 215 -9.10 -5.28 -0.01
CA ASN A 215 -8.00 -5.58 -0.92
C ASN A 215 -8.22 -4.97 -2.30
N LEU A 216 -9.47 -4.97 -2.80
CA LEU A 216 -9.81 -4.33 -4.06
C LEU A 216 -9.52 -2.83 -4.03
N PHE A 217 -9.87 -2.13 -2.94
CA PHE A 217 -9.53 -0.71 -2.77
C PHE A 217 -8.02 -0.48 -2.74
N LEU A 218 -7.26 -1.29 -1.99
CA LEU A 218 -5.79 -1.18 -1.90
C LEU A 218 -5.11 -1.38 -3.26
N ILE A 219 -5.55 -2.37 -4.04
CA ILE A 219 -5.01 -2.64 -5.38
C ILE A 219 -5.42 -1.53 -6.35
N TYR A 220 -6.69 -1.13 -6.33
CA TYR A 220 -7.21 -0.11 -7.23
C TYR A 220 -6.49 1.23 -7.04
N THR A 221 -6.28 1.66 -5.79
CA THR A 221 -5.52 2.88 -5.49
C THR A 221 -4.06 2.75 -5.89
N ALA A 222 -3.42 1.59 -5.70
CA ALA A 222 -2.06 1.36 -6.15
C ALA A 222 -1.94 1.50 -7.67
N VAL A 223 -2.89 0.95 -8.44
CA VAL A 223 -2.93 1.11 -9.91
C VAL A 223 -3.08 2.58 -10.29
N LEU A 224 -4.01 3.30 -9.68
CA LEU A 224 -4.20 4.73 -9.99
C LEU A 224 -2.98 5.58 -9.60
N TYR A 225 -2.35 5.28 -8.48
CA TYR A 225 -1.15 5.97 -8.02
C TYR A 225 0.06 5.68 -8.93
N SER A 226 0.16 4.46 -9.46
CA SER A 226 1.23 4.08 -10.38
C SER A 226 1.25 4.94 -11.65
N ASP A 227 0.08 5.28 -12.22
CA ASP A 227 0.00 6.18 -13.38
C ASP A 227 0.60 7.55 -13.09
N LYS A 228 0.35 8.07 -11.89
CA LYS A 228 0.89 9.36 -11.44
C LYS A 228 2.39 9.29 -11.18
N LEU A 229 2.86 8.21 -10.57
CA LEU A 229 4.29 7.97 -10.38
C LEU A 229 5.06 7.85 -11.69
N ILE A 230 4.50 7.16 -12.68
CA ILE A 230 5.16 7.05 -13.99
C ILE A 230 5.27 8.42 -14.66
N ARG A 231 4.23 9.26 -14.56
CA ARG A 231 4.28 10.63 -15.10
C ARG A 231 5.36 11.46 -14.40
N ALA A 232 5.39 11.46 -13.07
CA ALA A 232 6.42 12.15 -12.31
C ALA A 232 7.83 11.63 -12.64
N CYS A 233 8.00 10.32 -12.73
CA CYS A 233 9.27 9.66 -13.06
C CYS A 233 9.75 9.94 -14.49
N THR A 234 8.85 10.20 -15.43
CA THR A 234 9.20 10.46 -16.84
C THR A 234 9.10 11.93 -17.23
N SER A 235 8.76 12.80 -16.27
CA SER A 235 8.61 14.23 -16.51
C SER A 235 9.98 14.85 -16.80
N PRO A 236 10.18 15.48 -17.97
CA PRO A 236 11.45 16.12 -18.32
C PRO A 236 11.63 17.49 -17.64
N THR A 237 10.63 18.00 -16.93
CA THR A 237 10.59 19.38 -16.44
C THR A 237 10.71 19.45 -14.93
N ILE A 238 11.77 20.10 -14.45
CA ILE A 238 11.80 20.72 -13.12
C ILE A 238 10.86 21.94 -13.20
N PRO A 239 9.68 21.94 -12.58
CA PRO A 239 8.87 23.15 -12.51
C PRO A 239 9.65 24.22 -11.75
N LEU A 240 9.49 25.47 -12.20
CA LEU A 240 10.03 26.61 -11.47
C LEU A 240 9.41 26.62 -10.05
N PRO A 241 10.17 26.98 -9.00
CA PRO A 241 9.70 26.96 -7.61
C PRO A 241 8.35 27.65 -7.37
N GLU A 242 8.04 28.67 -8.18
CA GLU A 242 6.77 29.43 -8.14
C GLU A 242 5.54 28.58 -8.47
N GLN A 243 5.68 27.51 -9.27
CA GLN A 243 4.56 26.65 -9.64
C GLN A 243 4.09 25.81 -8.45
N CYS A 244 4.96 25.39 -7.52
CA CYS A 244 4.56 24.58 -6.36
C CYS A 244 3.68 25.33 -5.36
N SER A 245 3.80 26.66 -5.25
CA SER A 245 2.95 27.46 -4.37
C SER A 245 1.51 27.66 -4.88
N LEU A 246 1.25 27.41 -6.17
CA LEU A 246 -0.06 27.65 -6.81
C LEU A 246 -1.00 26.43 -6.75
N TRP A 247 -0.53 25.28 -6.27
CA TRP A 247 -1.30 24.03 -6.21
C TRP A 247 -1.77 23.65 -4.80
N ILE A 248 -1.71 24.59 -3.85
CA ILE A 248 -2.34 24.49 -2.51
C ILE A 248 -3.75 25.07 -2.61
#